data_AF-A0A6M8B785-F1
#
_entry.id   AF-A0A6M8B785-F1
#
_cell.length_a   1.000
_cell.length_b   1.000
_cell.length_c   1.000
_cell.angle_alpha   90.00
_cell.angle_beta   90.00
_cell.angle_gamma   90.00
#
_symmetry.space_group_name_H-M   'P 1'
#
loop_
_entity.id
_entity.type
_entity.pdbx_description
1 polymer ?
#
loop_
_entity_poly.entity_id
_entity_poly.type
_entity_poly.pdbx_seq_one_letter_code
_entity_poly.pdbx_strand_id
1 'polypeptide(L)'
;MLTQIVRPMVRTQLRLLASSQSTRATLVNTIAQWLGFLGVEARVTEIDAASDKIQVSLVVGKPEACDSHDWEQILKNLEESERASGAEPAEPIVLTPQQQSKLQRLLAYVIQAGSPDSKVVWEDVLPQLRGLGYEEDMLLGIRSALKIPQSLEVLTEGLDADLAAIALPKAVSLSMLDRRVTASEDQALSALLEAMKQPL
;
A
#
# COMPACT_ATOMS: atom_id res chain seq x y z
N MET A 1 -4.63 -10.96 -12.35
CA MET A 1 -6.00 -11.15 -12.92
C MET A 1 -6.98 -10.12 -12.37
N LEU A 2 -6.98 -9.82 -11.05
CA LEU A 2 -7.74 -8.69 -10.47
C LEU A 2 -7.41 -7.33 -11.11
N THR A 3 -6.14 -6.98 -11.29
CA THR A 3 -5.72 -5.73 -11.95
C THR A 3 -6.18 -5.59 -13.41
N GLN A 4 -6.36 -6.70 -14.13
CA GLN A 4 -6.85 -6.71 -15.52
C GLN A 4 -8.38 -6.59 -15.62
N ILE A 5 -9.12 -6.84 -14.54
CA ILE A 5 -10.59 -6.74 -14.50
C ILE A 5 -11.02 -5.44 -13.81
N VAL A 6 -10.38 -5.11 -12.68
CA VAL A 6 -10.68 -3.93 -11.87
C VAL A 6 -10.34 -2.64 -12.62
N ARG A 7 -9.20 -2.54 -13.32
CA ARG A 7 -8.85 -1.31 -14.06
C ARG A 7 -9.82 -1.00 -15.21
N PRO A 8 -10.20 -1.94 -16.10
CA PRO A 8 -11.22 -1.68 -17.10
C PRO A 8 -12.59 -1.37 -16.49
N MET A 9 -12.96 -2.04 -15.40
CA MET A 9 -14.20 -1.78 -14.67
C MET A 9 -14.23 -0.36 -14.09
N VAL A 10 -13.18 0.06 -13.38
CA VAL A 10 -13.01 1.42 -12.85
C VAL A 10 -13.03 2.44 -13.98
N ARG A 11 -12.32 2.19 -15.09
CA ARG A 11 -12.31 3.08 -16.26
C ARG A 11 -13.70 3.21 -16.91
N THR A 12 -14.46 2.12 -16.93
CA THR A 12 -15.84 2.12 -17.43
C THR A 12 -16.76 2.87 -16.47
N GLN A 13 -16.63 2.66 -15.17
CA GLN A 13 -17.39 3.37 -14.14
C GLN A 13 -17.06 4.87 -14.13
N LEU A 14 -15.79 5.28 -14.33
CA LEU A 14 -15.41 6.68 -14.49
C LEU A 14 -16.03 7.32 -15.74
N ARG A 15 -16.09 6.59 -16.86
CA ARG A 15 -16.79 7.05 -18.07
C ARG A 15 -18.29 7.18 -17.86
N LEU A 16 -18.90 6.25 -17.13
CA LEU A 16 -20.32 6.31 -16.76
C LEU A 16 -20.62 7.45 -15.78
N LEU A 17 -19.69 7.75 -14.88
CA LEU A 17 -19.77 8.90 -13.98
C LEU A 17 -19.71 10.22 -14.74
N ALA A 18 -18.87 10.31 -15.77
CA ALA A 18 -18.77 11.48 -16.64
C ALA A 18 -20.01 11.72 -17.50
N SER A 19 -20.81 10.68 -17.77
CA SER A 19 -22.09 10.79 -18.51
C SER A 19 -23.34 10.74 -17.63
N SER A 20 -23.20 10.56 -16.32
CA SER A 20 -24.32 10.49 -15.37
C SER A 20 -24.83 11.90 -15.03
N GLN A 21 -26.16 12.06 -14.93
CA GLN A 21 -26.76 13.28 -14.37
C GLN A 21 -26.84 13.27 -12.84
N SER A 22 -26.45 12.15 -12.20
CA SER A 22 -26.41 11.99 -10.74
C SER A 22 -25.02 11.61 -10.25
N THR A 23 -23.98 12.20 -10.86
CA THR A 23 -22.56 11.86 -10.64
C THR A 23 -22.17 11.77 -9.17
N ARG A 24 -22.69 12.66 -8.31
CA ARG A 24 -22.39 12.63 -6.86
C ARG A 24 -22.90 11.36 -6.18
N ALA A 25 -24.18 11.02 -6.36
CA ALA A 25 -24.78 9.83 -5.74
C ALA A 25 -24.18 8.53 -6.32
N THR A 26 -23.92 8.49 -7.62
CA THR A 26 -23.25 7.36 -8.27
C THR A 26 -21.82 7.19 -7.74
N LEU A 27 -21.07 8.27 -7.54
CA LEU A 27 -19.69 8.23 -7.04
C LEU A 27 -19.65 7.76 -5.58
N VAL A 28 -20.53 8.27 -4.72
CA VAL A 28 -20.68 7.82 -3.32
C VAL A 28 -20.84 6.30 -3.25
N ASN A 29 -21.82 5.77 -3.98
CA ASN A 29 -22.11 4.33 -3.96
C ASN A 29 -20.96 3.50 -4.54
N THR A 30 -20.31 4.00 -5.60
CA THR A 30 -19.23 3.27 -6.26
C THR A 30 -18.00 3.15 -5.35
N ILE A 31 -17.62 4.22 -4.64
CA ILE A 31 -16.48 4.21 -3.70
C ILE A 31 -16.76 3.27 -2.52
N ALA A 32 -17.94 3.38 -1.92
CA ALA A 32 -18.35 2.50 -0.83
C ALA A 32 -18.34 1.02 -1.26
N GLN A 33 -18.83 0.73 -2.47
CA GLN A 33 -18.86 -0.62 -3.02
C GLN A 33 -17.45 -1.18 -3.30
N TRP A 34 -16.53 -0.35 -3.80
CA TRP A 34 -15.13 -0.76 -3.99
C TRP A 34 -14.43 -1.13 -2.69
N LEU A 35 -14.66 -0.35 -1.62
CA LEU A 35 -14.14 -0.66 -0.28
C LEU A 35 -14.82 -1.92 0.28
N GLY A 36 -16.11 -2.12 0.02
CA GLY A 36 -16.82 -3.35 0.37
C GLY A 36 -16.23 -4.61 -0.27
N PHE A 37 -15.73 -4.54 -1.51
CA PHE A 37 -15.01 -5.68 -2.12
C PHE A 37 -13.70 -6.04 -1.41
N LEU A 38 -13.17 -5.14 -0.59
CA LEU A 38 -11.98 -5.38 0.24
C LEU A 38 -12.33 -5.85 1.66
N GLY A 39 -13.61 -6.13 1.94
CA GLY A 39 -14.08 -6.52 3.28
C GLY A 39 -14.15 -5.36 4.27
N VAL A 40 -14.16 -4.12 3.76
CA VAL A 40 -14.22 -2.89 4.55
C VAL A 40 -15.57 -2.24 4.37
N GLU A 41 -16.34 -2.14 5.45
CA GLU A 41 -17.57 -1.36 5.46
C GLU A 41 -17.20 0.14 5.49
N ALA A 42 -17.57 0.87 4.44
CA ALA A 42 -17.27 2.28 4.33
C ALA A 42 -18.48 3.09 3.85
N ARG A 43 -18.64 4.28 4.43
CA ARG A 43 -19.68 5.24 4.04
C ARG A 43 -19.02 6.56 3.71
N VAL A 44 -19.29 7.07 2.50
CA VAL A 44 -18.86 8.41 2.09
C VAL A 44 -19.76 9.45 2.76
N THR A 45 -19.19 10.35 3.55
CA THR A 45 -19.93 11.41 4.26
C THR A 45 -19.96 12.70 3.47
N GLU A 46 -18.85 13.06 2.82
CA GLU A 46 -18.73 14.29 2.04
C GLU A 46 -17.99 14.02 0.73
N ILE A 47 -18.45 14.65 -0.35
CA ILE A 47 -17.77 14.70 -1.64
C ILE A 47 -17.83 16.13 -2.15
N ASP A 48 -16.66 16.72 -2.32
CA ASP A 48 -16.51 18.06 -2.90
C ASP A 48 -15.53 18.04 -4.08
N ALA A 49 -15.85 18.82 -5.11
CA ALA A 49 -14.94 19.08 -6.21
C ALA A 49 -14.11 20.32 -5.86
N ALA A 50 -12.80 20.12 -5.67
CA ALA A 50 -11.85 21.19 -5.40
C ALA A 50 -10.89 21.29 -6.58
N SER A 51 -11.11 22.29 -7.43
CA SER A 51 -10.32 22.57 -8.64
C SER A 51 -10.25 21.38 -9.61
N ASP A 52 -9.14 20.66 -9.63
CA ASP A 52 -8.83 19.49 -10.47
C ASP A 52 -9.00 18.15 -9.74
N LYS A 53 -9.44 18.18 -8.48
CA LYS A 53 -9.51 17.02 -7.59
C LYS A 53 -10.92 16.84 -7.02
N ILE A 54 -11.21 15.59 -6.66
CA ILE A 54 -12.39 15.26 -5.86
C ILE A 54 -11.90 14.91 -4.46
N GLN A 55 -12.34 15.68 -3.47
CA GLN A 55 -12.12 15.39 -2.07
C GLN A 55 -13.24 14.50 -1.56
N VAL A 56 -12.89 13.44 -0.84
CA VAL A 56 -13.82 12.46 -0.31
C VAL A 56 -13.54 12.25 1.17
N SER A 57 -14.55 12.46 2.01
CA SER A 57 -14.51 12.11 3.43
C SER A 57 -15.21 10.77 3.62
N LEU A 58 -14.58 9.86 4.36
CA LEU A 58 -15.03 8.48 4.55
C LEU A 58 -15.13 8.18 6.04
N VAL A 59 -16.17 7.44 6.42
CA VAL A 59 -16.23 6.73 7.70
C VAL A 59 -16.06 5.25 7.42
N VAL A 60 -15.11 4.63 8.11
CA VAL A 60 -14.77 3.21 7.96
C VAL A 60 -15.17 2.46 9.22
N GLY A 61 -15.94 1.38 9.04
CA GLY A 61 -16.28 0.44 10.10
C GLY A 61 -15.19 -0.62 10.30
N LYS A 62 -15.34 -1.44 11.35
CA LYS A 62 -14.41 -2.54 11.65
C LYS A 62 -14.37 -3.52 10.46
N PRO A 63 -13.19 -3.81 9.87
CA PRO A 63 -13.07 -4.82 8.84
C PRO A 63 -13.49 -6.21 9.35
N GLU A 64 -14.01 -7.06 8.45
CA GLU A 64 -14.48 -8.41 8.82
C GLU A 64 -13.36 -9.27 9.44
N ALA A 65 -12.13 -9.15 8.91
CA ALA A 65 -10.97 -9.92 9.33
C ALA A 65 -10.25 -9.35 10.56
N CYS A 66 -10.71 -8.24 11.15
CA CYS A 66 -10.08 -7.59 12.30
C CYS A 66 -10.78 -8.01 13.60
N ASP A 67 -10.01 -8.41 14.60
CA ASP A 67 -10.54 -8.74 15.93
C ASP A 67 -11.01 -7.48 16.66
N SER A 68 -12.05 -7.62 17.51
CA SER A 68 -12.64 -6.48 18.21
C SER A 68 -11.66 -5.78 19.15
N HIS A 69 -10.76 -6.53 19.79
CA HIS A 69 -9.73 -5.98 20.66
C HIS A 69 -8.78 -5.04 19.91
N ASP A 70 -8.27 -5.48 18.77
CA ASP A 70 -7.33 -4.68 17.97
C ASP A 70 -8.03 -3.46 17.39
N TRP A 71 -9.29 -3.59 16.98
CA TRP A 71 -10.10 -2.47 16.54
C TRP A 71 -10.30 -1.41 17.63
N GLU A 72 -10.64 -1.82 18.86
CA GLU A 72 -10.75 -0.92 20.01
C GLU A 72 -9.43 -0.21 20.31
N GLN A 73 -8.31 -0.93 20.23
CA GLN A 73 -6.98 -0.35 20.45
C GLN A 73 -6.62 0.67 19.36
N ILE A 74 -6.94 0.42 18.09
CA ILE A 74 -6.75 1.39 16.99
C ILE A 74 -7.55 2.66 17.25
N LEU A 75 -8.83 2.54 17.61
CA LEU A 75 -9.67 3.71 17.93
C LEU A 75 -9.10 4.52 19.08
N LYS A 76 -8.64 3.86 20.14
CA LYS A 76 -8.01 4.52 21.28
C LYS A 76 -6.73 5.27 20.89
N ASN A 77 -5.87 4.66 20.10
CA ASN A 77 -4.64 5.31 19.62
C ASN A 77 -4.94 6.56 18.77
N LEU A 78 -5.98 6.50 17.94
CA LEU A 78 -6.41 7.66 17.14
C LEU A 78 -6.94 8.80 18.02
N GLU A 79 -7.77 8.50 19.02
CA GLU A 79 -8.25 9.52 19.96
C GLU A 79 -7.11 10.17 20.75
N GLU A 80 -6.14 9.37 21.19
CA GLU A 80 -4.96 9.88 21.89
C GLU A 80 -4.10 10.76 20.98
N SER A 81 -3.94 10.37 19.71
CA SER A 81 -3.25 11.17 18.69
C SER A 81 -3.97 12.48 18.39
N GLU A 82 -5.31 12.48 18.28
CA GLU A 82 -6.09 13.70 18.06
C GLU A 82 -5.99 14.67 19.24
N ARG A 83 -6.00 14.15 20.47
CA ARG A 83 -5.80 14.97 21.69
C ARG A 83 -4.41 15.59 21.75
N ALA A 84 -3.39 14.89 21.24
CA ALA A 84 -2.02 15.36 21.20
C ALA A 84 -1.75 16.39 20.08
N SER A 85 -2.33 16.18 18.89
CA SER A 85 -2.11 17.03 17.70
C SER A 85 -3.10 18.20 17.56
N GLY A 86 -4.20 18.23 18.32
CA GLY A 86 -5.10 19.38 18.37
C GLY A 86 -5.81 19.66 17.05
N ALA A 87 -6.67 18.75 16.59
CA ALA A 87 -7.56 18.88 15.43
C ALA A 87 -6.91 19.25 14.07
N GLU A 88 -5.58 19.39 13.99
CA GLU A 88 -4.90 19.55 12.72
C GLU A 88 -4.89 18.22 11.95
N PRO A 89 -5.18 18.24 10.64
CA PRO A 89 -5.13 17.04 9.82
C PRO A 89 -3.74 16.45 9.87
N ALA A 90 -3.66 15.14 10.12
CA ALA A 90 -2.39 14.42 10.16
C ALA A 90 -1.61 14.65 8.86
N GLU A 91 -0.35 15.07 8.98
CA GLU A 91 0.52 15.22 7.82
C GLU A 91 0.72 13.86 7.14
N PRO A 92 0.84 13.82 5.80
CA PRO A 92 1.19 12.59 5.10
C PRO A 92 2.47 12.01 5.69
N ILE A 93 2.57 10.68 5.77
CA ILE A 93 3.79 10.03 6.25
C ILE A 93 4.94 10.40 5.29
N VAL A 94 5.83 11.28 5.75
CA VAL A 94 7.05 11.66 5.03
C VAL A 94 8.18 10.77 5.52
N LEU A 95 8.57 9.80 4.69
CA LEU A 95 9.73 8.97 4.98
C LEU A 95 11.00 9.82 4.93
N THR A 96 11.85 9.67 5.93
CA THR A 96 13.21 10.24 5.87
C THR A 96 13.97 9.64 4.69
N PRO A 97 15.00 10.32 4.14
CA PRO A 97 15.81 9.78 3.04
C PRO A 97 16.41 8.40 3.36
N GLN A 98 16.76 8.15 4.62
CA GLN A 98 17.26 6.85 5.08
C GLN A 98 16.17 5.77 5.05
N GLN A 99 14.98 6.04 5.57
CA GLN A 99 13.84 5.12 5.52
C GLN A 99 13.41 4.84 4.08
N GLN A 100 13.36 5.86 3.22
CA GLN A 100 13.05 5.70 1.81
C GLN A 100 14.08 4.81 1.10
N SER A 101 15.37 5.03 1.37
CA SER A 101 16.45 4.21 0.81
C SER A 101 16.39 2.76 1.32
N LYS A 102 16.04 2.55 2.60
CA LYS A 102 15.87 1.22 3.18
C LYS A 102 14.66 0.50 2.57
N LEU A 103 13.53 1.18 2.41
CA LEU A 103 12.35 0.67 1.71
C LEU A 103 12.68 0.26 0.27
N GLN A 104 13.38 1.11 -0.49
CA GLN A 104 13.80 0.79 -1.87
C GLN A 104 14.63 -0.49 -1.94
N ARG A 105 15.55 -0.68 -0.98
CA ARG A 105 16.37 -1.89 -0.91
C ARG A 105 15.58 -3.12 -0.51
N LEU A 106 14.64 -3.00 0.44
CA LEU A 106 13.73 -4.09 0.81
C LEU A 106 12.89 -4.53 -0.40
N LEU A 107 12.29 -3.60 -1.14
CA LEU A 107 11.51 -3.93 -2.33
C LEU A 107 12.38 -4.54 -3.43
N ALA A 108 13.61 -4.06 -3.62
CA ALA A 108 14.56 -4.65 -4.56
C ALA A 108 14.95 -6.08 -4.16
N TYR A 109 15.14 -6.35 -2.87
CA TYR A 109 15.39 -7.69 -2.35
C TYR A 109 14.22 -8.63 -2.67
N VAL A 110 12.98 -8.22 -2.40
CA VAL A 110 11.78 -9.02 -2.70
C VAL A 110 11.70 -9.36 -4.19
N ILE A 111 11.96 -8.40 -5.07
CA ILE A 111 11.98 -8.64 -6.53
C ILE A 111 13.06 -9.67 -6.92
N GLN A 112 14.24 -9.63 -6.28
CA GLN A 112 15.29 -10.63 -6.51
C GLN A 112 14.93 -11.99 -5.94
N ALA A 113 14.28 -12.01 -4.78
CA ALA A 113 13.84 -13.22 -4.09
C ALA A 113 12.78 -13.98 -4.89
N GLY A 114 11.96 -13.31 -5.69
CA GLY A 114 11.02 -13.93 -6.63
C GLY A 114 11.71 -14.59 -7.84
N SER A 115 12.98 -14.29 -8.10
CA SER A 115 13.74 -14.85 -9.23
C SER A 115 15.13 -15.35 -8.80
N PRO A 116 15.21 -16.31 -7.85
CA PRO A 116 16.48 -16.69 -7.20
C PRO A 116 17.51 -17.27 -8.17
N ASP A 117 17.05 -17.94 -9.24
CA ASP A 117 17.92 -18.61 -10.22
C ASP A 117 18.26 -17.75 -11.44
N SER A 118 17.74 -16.52 -11.54
CA SER A 118 17.92 -15.67 -12.73
C SER A 118 18.21 -14.22 -12.38
N LYS A 119 19.04 -13.56 -13.21
CA LYS A 119 19.25 -12.12 -13.05
C LYS A 119 17.95 -11.39 -13.37
N VAL A 120 17.47 -10.59 -12.44
CA VAL A 120 16.33 -9.71 -12.64
C VAL A 120 16.61 -8.75 -13.81
N VAL A 121 15.84 -8.89 -14.89
CA VAL A 121 15.90 -7.98 -16.03
C VAL A 121 14.98 -6.80 -15.75
N TRP A 122 15.56 -5.61 -15.56
CA TRP A 122 14.81 -4.41 -15.20
C TRP A 122 13.70 -4.05 -16.21
N GLU A 123 13.95 -4.30 -17.49
CA GLU A 123 12.99 -4.00 -18.57
C GLU A 123 11.70 -4.81 -18.47
N ASP A 124 11.76 -6.00 -17.87
CA ASP A 124 10.60 -6.88 -17.68
C ASP A 124 9.79 -6.52 -16.42
N VAL A 125 10.48 -6.01 -15.40
CA VAL A 125 9.89 -5.66 -14.10
C VAL A 125 9.30 -4.25 -14.10
N LEU A 126 9.92 -3.30 -14.80
CA LEU A 126 9.49 -1.90 -14.83
C LEU A 126 8.00 -1.69 -15.22
N PRO A 127 7.46 -2.35 -16.26
CA PRO A 127 6.05 -2.21 -16.62
C PRO A 127 5.11 -2.68 -15.51
N GLN A 128 5.51 -3.72 -14.76
CA GLN A 128 4.73 -4.29 -13.67
C GLN A 128 4.72 -3.35 -12.46
N LEU A 129 5.87 -2.76 -12.12
CA LEU A 129 5.98 -1.77 -11.04
C LEU A 129 5.19 -0.50 -11.35
N ARG A 130 5.24 0.02 -12.58
CA ARG A 130 4.36 1.12 -13.02
C ARG A 130 2.88 0.71 -12.95
N GLY A 131 2.59 -0.55 -13.25
CA GLY A 131 1.28 -1.17 -13.05
C GLY A 131 0.82 -1.24 -11.58
N LEU A 132 1.72 -1.10 -10.62
CA LEU A 132 1.40 -1.02 -9.19
C LEU A 132 1.29 0.43 -8.68
N GLY A 133 1.56 1.42 -9.53
CA GLY A 133 1.44 2.84 -9.18
C GLY A 133 2.64 3.38 -8.39
N TYR A 134 3.83 2.77 -8.52
CA TYR A 134 5.04 3.34 -7.92
C TYR A 134 5.47 4.62 -8.65
N GLU A 135 5.77 5.66 -7.87
CA GLU A 135 6.33 6.93 -8.34
C GLU A 135 7.75 6.76 -8.91
N GLU A 136 8.15 7.65 -9.81
CA GLU A 136 9.41 7.51 -10.56
C GLU A 136 10.65 7.51 -9.63
N ASP A 137 10.64 8.32 -8.56
CA ASP A 137 11.72 8.33 -7.56
C ASP A 137 11.88 6.99 -6.85
N MET A 138 10.76 6.31 -6.56
CA MET A 138 10.80 4.96 -5.97
C MET A 138 11.36 3.95 -6.97
N LEU A 139 10.96 4.03 -8.24
CA LEU A 139 11.45 3.16 -9.31
C LEU A 139 12.97 3.30 -9.51
N LEU A 140 13.49 4.52 -9.52
CA LEU A 140 14.93 4.80 -9.65
C LEU A 140 15.72 4.24 -8.47
N GLY A 141 15.19 4.37 -7.26
CA GLY A 141 15.79 3.82 -6.05
C GLY A 141 15.85 2.29 -6.07
N ILE A 142 14.74 1.64 -6.42
CA ILE A 142 14.67 0.18 -6.57
C ILE A 142 15.67 -0.29 -7.64
N ARG A 143 15.70 0.36 -8.81
CA ARG A 143 16.67 0.03 -9.88
C ARG A 143 18.11 0.10 -9.41
N SER A 144 18.44 1.10 -8.59
CA SER A 144 19.78 1.29 -8.04
C SER A 144 20.10 0.20 -7.01
N ALA A 145 19.14 -0.13 -6.14
CA ALA A 145 19.28 -1.21 -5.17
C ALA A 145 19.40 -2.60 -5.83
N LEU A 146 18.72 -2.85 -6.95
CA LEU A 146 18.84 -4.10 -7.70
C LEU A 146 20.27 -4.34 -8.25
N LYS A 147 21.05 -3.28 -8.46
CA LYS A 147 22.46 -3.39 -8.91
C LYS A 147 23.40 -3.82 -7.79
N ILE A 148 23.06 -3.53 -6.54
CA ILE A 148 23.86 -3.83 -5.34
C ILE A 148 22.96 -4.58 -4.35
N PRO A 149 22.74 -5.88 -4.56
CA PRO A 149 21.95 -6.71 -3.66
C PRO A 149 22.48 -6.64 -2.23
N GLN A 150 21.58 -6.55 -1.26
CA GLN A 150 21.91 -6.68 0.15
C GLN A 150 21.22 -7.92 0.72
N SER A 151 21.80 -8.53 1.74
CA SER A 151 21.18 -9.68 2.39
C SER A 151 20.00 -9.24 3.26
N LEU A 152 19.07 -10.15 3.50
CA LEU A 152 17.87 -9.86 4.28
C LEU A 152 18.23 -9.43 5.70
N GLU A 153 19.25 -10.04 6.31
CA GLU A 153 19.68 -9.75 7.68
C GLU A 153 20.03 -8.27 7.84
N VAL A 154 20.83 -7.72 6.92
CA VAL A 154 21.24 -6.30 6.92
C VAL A 154 20.05 -5.38 6.71
N LEU A 155 19.08 -5.79 5.89
CA LEU A 155 17.89 -4.98 5.62
C LEU A 155 16.91 -4.97 6.79
N THR A 156 16.86 -6.05 7.55
CA THR A 156 15.99 -6.21 8.73
C THR A 156 16.62 -5.65 10.01
N GLU A 157 17.94 -5.49 10.04
CA GLU A 157 18.65 -4.92 11.19
C GLU A 157 18.20 -3.48 11.46
N GLY A 158 17.69 -3.22 12.67
CA GLY A 158 17.15 -1.90 13.05
C GLY A 158 16.01 -1.45 12.13
N LEU A 159 15.19 -2.38 11.63
CA LEU A 159 13.99 -2.04 10.88
C LEU A 159 12.92 -1.54 11.85
N ASP A 160 12.53 -0.29 11.66
CA ASP A 160 11.46 0.36 12.40
C ASP A 160 10.09 -0.25 12.07
N ALA A 161 9.22 -0.35 13.08
CA ALA A 161 7.91 -0.99 12.96
C ALA A 161 6.98 -0.26 11.97
N ASP A 162 7.01 1.08 11.93
CA ASP A 162 6.20 1.86 11.00
C ASP A 162 6.71 1.69 9.56
N LEU A 163 8.04 1.66 9.39
CA LEU A 163 8.63 1.36 8.07
C LEU A 163 8.27 -0.06 7.61
N ALA A 164 8.26 -1.04 8.51
CA ALA A 164 7.84 -2.41 8.21
C ALA A 164 6.36 -2.47 7.82
N ALA A 165 5.48 -1.74 8.52
CA ALA A 165 4.06 -1.63 8.19
C ALA A 165 3.81 -1.04 6.80
N ILE A 166 4.65 -0.08 6.36
CA ILE A 166 4.59 0.49 5.01
C ILE A 166 5.17 -0.47 3.96
N ALA A 167 6.25 -1.20 4.30
CA ALA A 167 6.94 -2.09 3.39
C ALA A 167 6.15 -3.38 3.10
N LEU A 168 5.49 -3.95 4.10
CA LEU A 168 4.80 -5.23 4.00
C LEU A 168 3.76 -5.30 2.86
N PRO A 169 2.74 -4.41 2.76
CA PRO A 169 1.74 -4.50 1.70
C PRO A 169 2.36 -4.33 0.30
N LYS A 170 3.44 -3.55 0.19
CA LYS A 170 4.21 -3.39 -1.06
C LYS A 170 4.96 -4.68 -1.41
N ALA A 171 5.63 -5.30 -0.43
CA ALA A 171 6.32 -6.58 -0.60
C ALA A 171 5.36 -7.72 -0.96
N VAL A 172 4.20 -7.80 -0.32
CA VAL A 172 3.14 -8.77 -0.66
C VAL A 172 2.67 -8.55 -2.11
N SER A 173 2.42 -7.31 -2.50
CA SER A 173 1.98 -6.99 -3.87
C SER A 173 3.02 -7.41 -4.93
N LEU A 174 4.32 -7.29 -4.60
CA LEU A 174 5.42 -7.72 -5.47
C LEU A 174 5.51 -9.24 -5.56
N SER A 175 5.48 -9.93 -4.42
CA SER A 175 5.57 -11.41 -4.33
C SER A 175 4.39 -12.12 -5.00
N MET A 176 3.31 -11.37 -5.30
CA MET A 176 2.12 -11.88 -5.97
C MET A 176 2.09 -11.61 -7.48
N LEU A 177 3.12 -10.94 -8.04
CA LEU A 177 3.17 -10.59 -9.46
C LEU A 177 3.18 -11.82 -10.38
N ASP A 178 4.01 -12.80 -10.06
CA ASP A 178 4.13 -14.09 -10.75
C ASP A 178 3.17 -15.17 -10.19
N ARG A 179 2.38 -14.80 -9.16
CA ARG A 179 1.44 -15.64 -8.41
C ARG A 179 2.11 -16.82 -7.69
N ARG A 180 3.39 -16.72 -7.37
CA ARG A 180 4.12 -17.75 -6.63
C ARG A 180 5.04 -17.09 -5.63
N VAL A 181 4.76 -17.29 -4.34
CA VAL A 181 5.67 -16.84 -3.29
C VAL A 181 6.78 -17.87 -3.14
N THR A 182 8.03 -17.46 -3.41
CA THR A 182 9.20 -18.33 -3.20
C THR A 182 9.54 -18.43 -1.71
N ALA A 183 10.38 -19.41 -1.34
CA ALA A 183 10.85 -19.53 0.05
C ALA A 183 11.61 -18.28 0.51
N SER A 184 12.36 -17.63 -0.37
CA SER A 184 13.10 -16.40 -0.07
C SER A 184 12.18 -15.19 0.10
N GLU A 185 11.10 -15.10 -0.67
CA GLU A 185 10.09 -14.07 -0.49
C GLU A 185 9.30 -14.27 0.80
N ASP A 186 8.91 -15.52 1.10
CA ASP A 186 8.22 -15.87 2.34
C ASP A 186 9.06 -15.52 3.59
N GLN A 187 10.38 -15.75 3.52
CA GLN A 187 11.32 -15.29 4.54
C GLN A 187 11.34 -13.77 4.69
N ALA A 188 11.35 -13.02 3.58
CA ALA A 188 11.31 -11.56 3.62
C ALA A 188 10.01 -11.05 4.24
N LEU A 189 8.86 -11.61 3.84
CA LEU A 189 7.54 -11.25 4.36
C LEU A 189 7.44 -11.58 5.86
N SER A 190 7.92 -12.75 6.28
CA SER A 190 7.98 -13.16 7.68
C SER A 190 8.86 -12.21 8.50
N ALA A 191 10.02 -11.80 7.98
CA ALA A 191 10.90 -10.87 8.67
C ALA A 191 10.27 -9.47 8.84
N LEU A 192 9.52 -8.98 7.84
CA LEU A 192 8.75 -7.74 7.97
C LEU A 192 7.65 -7.86 9.03
N LEU A 193 6.94 -9.00 9.07
CA LEU A 193 5.92 -9.25 10.10
C LEU A 193 6.52 -9.30 11.50
N GLU A 194 7.68 -9.93 11.68
CA GLU A 194 8.36 -9.99 12.97
C GLU A 194 8.86 -8.60 13.40
N ALA A 195 9.37 -7.78 12.49
CA ALA A 195 9.78 -6.41 12.79
C ALA A 195 8.60 -5.54 13.29
N MET A 196 7.38 -5.80 12.84
CA MET A 196 6.18 -5.10 13.33
C MET A 196 5.75 -5.55 14.74
N LYS A 197 6.14 -6.75 15.18
CA LYS A 197 5.80 -7.29 16.51
C LYS A 197 6.79 -6.86 17.58
N GLN A 198 7.98 -6.40 17.19
CA GLN A 198 8.97 -5.94 18.16
C GLN A 198 8.48 -4.62 18.79
N PRO A 199 8.38 -4.54 20.13
CA PRO A 199 8.06 -3.28 20.79
C PRO A 199 9.17 -2.27 20.51
N LEU A 200 8.77 -1.04 20.12
CA LEU A 200 9.63 0.14 19.96
C LEU A 200 10.51 0.40 21.19
#